data_AF-A0A953W016-F1
#
_entry.id   AF-A0A953W016-F1
#
_cell.length_a   1.000
_cell.length_b   1.000
_cell.length_c   1.000
_cell.angle_alpha   90.00
_cell.angle_beta   90.00
_cell.angle_gamma   90.00
#
_symmetry.space_group_name_H-M   'P 1'
#
loop_
_entity.id
_entity.type
_entity.pdbx_description
1 polymer ?
#
loop_
_entity_poly.entity_id
_entity_poly.type
_entity_poly.pdbx_seq_one_letter_code
_entity_poly.pdbx_strand_id
1 'polypeptide(L)'
;CYRDALTERTRDRVPLDWAMTRGNEAFALLQLAERRADADLARQALAQLTEAAQVLRDGGHIPWAETFERQIPKAQALVTRLSAP
;
A
#
# COMPACT_ATOMS: atom_id res chain seq x y z
N CYS A 1 -0.15 -3.26 20.08
CA CYS A 1 1.02 -4.12 19.77
C CYS A 1 1.24 -4.44 18.28
N TYR A 2 0.59 -3.76 17.30
CA TYR A 2 0.96 -3.87 15.88
C TYR A 2 2.13 -2.95 15.47
N ARG A 3 2.39 -1.88 16.24
CA ARG A 3 3.44 -0.89 15.95
C ARG A 3 4.86 -1.40 16.21
N ASP A 4 5.04 -2.30 17.18
CA ASP A 4 6.38 -2.81 17.54
C ASP A 4 6.87 -3.91 16.59
N ALA A 5 5.96 -4.65 15.93
CA ALA A 5 6.35 -5.61 14.89
C ALA A 5 7.00 -4.93 13.66
N LEU A 6 6.81 -3.61 13.50
CA LEU A 6 7.42 -2.83 12.42
C LEU A 6 8.88 -2.43 12.70
N THR A 7 9.41 -2.64 13.92
CA THR A 7 10.82 -2.34 14.23
C THR A 7 11.78 -3.50 13.93
N GLU A 8 11.30 -4.74 13.83
CA GLU A 8 12.11 -5.89 13.39
C GLU A 8 12.29 -5.92 11.85
N ARG A 9 11.30 -5.42 11.10
CA ARG A 9 11.32 -5.25 9.64
C ARG A 9 11.44 -3.77 9.26
N THR A 10 12.51 -3.10 9.67
CA THR A 10 12.77 -1.74 9.18
C THR A 10 13.17 -1.77 7.70
N ARG A 11 12.79 -0.72 6.95
CA ARG A 11 13.18 -0.47 5.55
C ARG A 11 14.68 -0.69 5.31
N ASP A 12 15.50 -0.49 6.34
CA ASP A 12 16.96 -0.55 6.28
C ASP A 12 17.56 -1.97 6.33
N ARG A 13 16.83 -2.98 6.86
CA ARG A 13 17.34 -4.35 6.99
C ARG A 13 16.85 -5.30 5.90
N VAL A 14 15.56 -5.23 5.58
CA VAL A 14 14.90 -6.11 4.59
C VAL A 14 13.88 -5.33 3.75
N PRO A 15 14.33 -4.36 2.93
CA PRO A 15 13.45 -3.41 2.22
C PRO A 15 12.39 -4.08 1.35
N LEU A 16 12.74 -5.17 0.65
CA LEU A 16 11.83 -5.89 -0.25
C LEU A 16 10.70 -6.58 0.53
N ASP A 17 11.04 -7.31 1.59
CA ASP A 17 10.07 -8.01 2.42
C ASP A 17 9.14 -7.07 3.17
N TRP A 18 9.69 -5.93 3.63
CA TRP A 18 8.89 -4.86 4.21
C TRP A 18 7.92 -4.28 3.19
N ALA A 19 8.39 -3.97 1.97
CA ALA A 19 7.55 -3.43 0.91
C ALA A 19 6.45 -4.42 0.47
N MET A 20 6.76 -5.71 0.35
CA MET A 20 5.74 -6.74 0.09
C MET A 20 4.66 -6.78 1.18
N THR A 21 5.08 -6.71 2.44
CA THR A 21 4.14 -6.72 3.57
C THR A 21 3.23 -5.50 3.53
N ARG A 22 3.79 -4.32 3.25
CA ARG A 22 3.05 -3.06 3.14
C ARG A 22 2.10 -3.04 1.94
N GLY A 23 2.50 -3.57 0.78
CA GLY A 23 1.61 -3.65 -0.37
C GLY A 23 0.43 -4.61 -0.16
N ASN A 24 0.66 -5.73 0.53
CA ASN A 24 -0.43 -6.66 0.89
C ASN A 24 -1.41 -6.04 1.91
N GLU A 25 -0.89 -5.31 2.91
CA GLU A 25 -1.72 -4.53 3.84
C GLU A 25 -2.56 -3.49 3.07
N ALA A 26 -1.95 -2.79 2.12
CA ALA A 26 -2.63 -1.79 1.30
C ALA A 26 -3.77 -2.37 0.47
N PHE A 27 -3.64 -3.60 -0.06
CA PHE A 27 -4.75 -4.29 -0.72
C PHE A 27 -5.92 -4.55 0.23
N ALA A 28 -5.64 -5.01 1.45
CA ALA A 28 -6.69 -5.23 2.45
C ALA A 28 -7.38 -3.92 2.83
N LEU A 29 -6.61 -2.84 3.03
CA LEU A 29 -7.13 -1.50 3.30
C LEU A 29 -8.00 -0.98 2.15
N LEU A 30 -7.60 -1.21 0.90
CA LEU A 30 -8.38 -0.80 -0.28
C LEU A 30 -9.75 -1.48 -0.31
N GLN A 31 -9.79 -2.79 -0.07
CA GLN A 31 -11.04 -3.54 0.01
C GLN A 31 -11.92 -3.08 1.19
N LEU A 32 -11.31 -2.74 2.32
CA LEU A 32 -12.03 -2.23 3.48
C LEU A 32 -12.61 -0.83 3.23
N ALA A 33 -11.85 0.04 2.57
CA ALA A 33 -12.27 1.37 2.16
C ALA A 33 -13.49 1.32 1.24
N GLU A 34 -13.48 0.41 0.26
CA GLU A 34 -14.64 0.19 -0.63
C GLU A 34 -15.88 -0.24 0.14
N ARG A 35 -15.72 -1.21 1.06
CA ARG A 35 -16.85 -1.75 1.84
C ARG A 35 -17.43 -0.77 2.85
N ARG A 36 -16.59 0.09 3.43
CA ARG A 36 -16.98 1.03 4.48
C ARG A 36 -17.23 2.46 3.98
N ALA A 37 -17.02 2.70 2.68
CA ALA A 37 -17.03 4.04 2.10
C ALA A 37 -16.12 5.02 2.88
N ASP A 38 -14.93 4.54 3.26
CA ASP A 38 -14.01 5.27 4.13
C ASP A 38 -12.84 5.85 3.31
N ALA A 39 -12.84 7.18 3.19
CA ALA A 39 -11.82 7.92 2.43
C ALA A 39 -10.44 7.89 3.09
N ASP A 40 -10.36 7.79 4.43
CA ASP A 40 -9.09 7.72 5.15
C ASP A 40 -8.39 6.38 4.87
N LEU A 41 -9.15 5.29 4.87
CA LEU A 41 -8.63 3.97 4.50
C LEU A 41 -8.18 3.93 3.03
N ALA A 42 -8.93 4.57 2.12
CA ALA A 42 -8.53 4.66 0.71
C ALA A 42 -7.21 5.44 0.53
N ARG A 43 -7.04 6.56 1.26
CA ARG A 43 -5.81 7.36 1.23
C ARG A 43 -4.61 6.60 1.80
N GLN A 44 -4.80 5.88 2.90
CA GLN A 44 -3.75 5.03 3.47
C GLN A 44 -3.33 3.92 2.52
N ALA A 45 -4.29 3.23 1.88
CA ALA A 45 -4.01 2.22 0.88
C ALA A 45 -3.20 2.79 -0.30
N LEU A 46 -3.59 3.95 -0.82
CA LEU A 46 -2.87 4.61 -1.91
C LEU A 46 -1.42 4.96 -1.55
N ALA A 47 -1.20 5.50 -0.35
CA ALA A 47 0.13 5.85 0.13
C ALA A 47 1.03 4.60 0.26
N GLN A 48 0.50 3.54 0.89
CA GLN A 48 1.25 2.29 1.07
C GLN A 48 1.53 1.57 -0.25
N LEU A 49 0.59 1.57 -1.22
CA LEU A 49 0.82 0.99 -2.54
C LEU A 49 1.93 1.69 -3.30
N THR A 50 1.91 3.02 -3.29
CA THR A 50 2.93 3.84 -3.97
C THR A 50 4.31 3.59 -3.38
N GLU A 51 4.41 3.59 -2.04
CA GLU A 51 5.67 3.36 -1.33
C GLU A 51 6.22 1.95 -1.55
N ALA A 52 5.36 0.93 -1.43
CA ALA A 52 5.74 -0.47 -1.64
C ALA A 52 6.22 -0.72 -3.06
N ALA A 53 5.49 -0.21 -4.06
CA ALA A 53 5.87 -0.33 -5.46
C ALA A 53 7.25 0.30 -5.74
N GLN A 54 7.49 1.50 -5.24
CA GLN A 54 8.76 2.20 -5.44
C GLN A 54 9.92 1.43 -4.81
N VAL A 55 9.78 0.97 -3.56
CA VAL A 55 10.86 0.21 -2.89
C VAL A 55 11.16 -1.11 -3.60
N LEU A 56 10.14 -1.81 -4.11
CA LEU A 56 10.33 -3.03 -4.87
C LEU A 56 11.00 -2.77 -6.22
N ARG A 57 10.62 -1.69 -6.90
CA ARG A 57 11.23 -1.26 -8.16
C ARG A 57 12.70 -0.92 -7.98
N ASP A 58 13.02 -0.11 -6.96
CA ASP A 58 14.40 0.30 -6.64
C ASP A 58 15.27 -0.89 -6.21
N GLY A 59 14.67 -1.88 -5.53
CA GLY A 59 15.36 -3.11 -5.13
C GLY A 59 15.35 -4.21 -6.20
N GLY A 60 14.90 -3.94 -7.43
CA GLY A 60 14.96 -4.87 -8.57
C GLY A 60 13.88 -5.96 -8.59
N HIS A 61 12.89 -5.91 -7.69
CA HIS A 61 11.80 -6.88 -7.61
C HIS A 61 10.59 -6.49 -8.48
N ILE A 62 10.83 -6.34 -9.79
CA ILE A 62 9.88 -5.77 -10.76
C ILE A 62 8.49 -6.44 -10.79
N PRO A 63 8.33 -7.78 -10.77
CA PRO A 63 7.00 -8.39 -10.87
C PRO A 63 6.04 -7.99 -9.74
N TRP A 64 6.57 -7.78 -8.52
CA TRP A 64 5.75 -7.34 -7.39
C TRP A 64 5.49 -5.84 -7.41
N ALA A 65 6.45 -5.03 -7.88
CA ALA A 65 6.22 -3.61 -8.10
C ALA A 65 5.05 -3.39 -9.08
N GLU A 66 5.07 -4.08 -10.22
CA GLU A 66 3.99 -4.02 -11.22
C GLU A 66 2.64 -4.49 -10.68
N THR A 67 2.65 -5.50 -9.79
CA THR A 67 1.43 -6.01 -9.16
C THR A 67 0.76 -4.94 -8.29
N PHE A 68 1.55 -4.21 -7.49
CA PHE A 68 1.03 -3.14 -6.64
C PHE A 68 0.67 -1.89 -7.45
N GLU A 69 1.48 -1.53 -8.46
CA GLU A 69 1.20 -0.39 -9.34
C GLU A 69 -0.12 -0.53 -10.08
N ARG A 70 -0.50 -1.75 -10.47
CA ARG A 70 -1.78 -2.02 -11.12
C ARG A 70 -2.99 -1.60 -10.27
N GLN A 71 -2.85 -1.57 -8.95
CA GLN A 71 -3.93 -1.17 -8.04
C GLN A 71 -3.90 0.33 -7.70
N ILE A 72 -2.83 1.06 -8.02
CA ILE A 72 -2.73 2.50 -7.71
C ILE A 72 -3.86 3.30 -8.37
N PRO A 73 -4.21 3.12 -9.67
CA PRO A 73 -5.31 3.85 -10.27
C PRO A 73 -6.66 3.57 -9.61
N LYS A 74 -6.89 2.31 -9.18
CA LYS A 74 -8.09 1.92 -8.44
C LYS A 74 -8.17 2.67 -7.10
N ALA A 75 -7.06 2.72 -6.36
CA ALA A 75 -6.98 3.45 -5.10
C ALA A 75 -7.18 4.97 -5.29
N GLN A 76 -6.60 5.57 -6.32
CA GLN A 76 -6.80 6.98 -6.67
C GLN A 76 -8.27 7.29 -6.98
N ALA A 77 -8.91 6.48 -7.84
CA ALA A 77 -10.31 6.64 -8.18
C ALA A 77 -11.22 6.53 -6.95
N LEU A 78 -10.90 5.60 -6.05
CA LEU A 78 -11.63 5.42 -4.80
C LEU A 78 -11.48 6.63 -3.87
N VAL A 79 -10.26 7.15 -3.69
CA VAL A 79 -10.01 8.36 -2.89
C VAL A 79 -10.81 9.54 -3.44
N THR A 80 -10.74 9.78 -4.76
CA THR A 80 -11.48 10.88 -5.41
C THR A 80 -12.98 10.72 -5.19
N ARG A 81 -13.52 9.52 -5.40
CA ARG A 81 -14.96 9.25 -5.24
C ARG A 81 -15.44 9.45 -3.80
N LEU A 82 -14.66 9.03 -2.82
CA LEU A 82 -15.05 9.09 -1.40
C LEU A 82 -14.73 10.44 -0.74
N SER A 83 -13.89 11.27 -1.37
CA SER A 83 -13.52 12.61 -0.87
C SER A 83 -14.27 13.74 -1.59
N ALA A 84 -15.19 13.40 -2.51
CA ALA A 84 -16.06 14.37 -3.15
C ALA A 84 -17.05 14.96 -2.12
N PRO A 85 -17.32 16.27 -2.16
CA PRO A 85 -18.19 16.97 -1.21
C PRO A 85 -19.67 16.59 -1.34
#